data_AF-A0A7S1MPZ0-F1
#
_entry.id   AF-A0A7S1MPZ0-F1
#
_cell.length_a   1.000
_cell.length_b   1.000
_cell.length_c   1.000
_cell.angle_alpha   90.00
_cell.angle_beta   90.00
_cell.angle_gamma   90.00
#
_symmetry.space_group_name_H-M   'P 1'
#
loop_
_entity.id
_entity.type
_entity.pdbx_description
1 polymer ?
#
loop_
_entity_poly.entity_id
_entity_poly.type
_entity_poly.pdbx_seq_one_letter_code
_entity_poly.pdbx_strand_id
1 'polypeptide(L)'
;EQLDVATLVMRGRPYQDREDLLPVCFRCGQASVGLSPHGDRCNNCLHPYVRSLIGYDVLPLVEFAIADGLTDEEAERILLTGGGGKKSARAKDWEERRDGGAEVMTFNDELVDAAIAGIDGSSPGGGGPGSSDPFARQLVQLEMAAKTQWYQPITCDETMLRQLKSDDVFIVKRSYAEGVPLRWKFYRNMVPSVAVSMSPCGHFFHAQEYEFETLRNGAAPFSRQKPAKPGDE
;
A
#
# COMPACT_ATOMS: atom_id res chain seq x y z
N GLU A 1 1.59 -49.08 -17.64
CA GLU A 1 2.76 -49.16 -16.74
C GLU A 1 3.60 -47.88 -16.68
N GLN A 2 4.39 -47.51 -17.69
CA GLN A 2 5.20 -46.27 -17.62
C GLN A 2 4.36 -44.99 -17.46
N LEU A 3 3.19 -44.93 -18.08
CA LEU A 3 2.24 -43.81 -17.92
C LEU A 3 1.64 -43.74 -16.52
N ASP A 4 1.37 -44.89 -15.89
CA ASP A 4 0.79 -44.95 -14.56
C ASP A 4 1.80 -44.49 -13.50
N VAL A 5 3.06 -44.92 -13.64
CA VAL A 5 4.18 -44.46 -12.81
C VAL A 5 4.40 -42.96 -12.98
N ALA A 6 4.41 -42.45 -14.21
CA ALA A 6 4.55 -41.01 -14.48
C ALA A 6 3.39 -40.20 -13.86
N THR A 7 2.16 -40.72 -13.92
CA THR A 7 0.98 -40.05 -13.34
C THR A 7 1.04 -40.05 -11.81
N LEU A 8 1.51 -41.14 -11.19
CA LEU A 8 1.70 -41.23 -9.74
C LEU A 8 2.80 -40.27 -9.24
N VAL A 9 3.90 -40.14 -9.99
CA VAL A 9 4.97 -39.18 -9.70
C VAL A 9 4.48 -37.74 -9.84
N MET A 10 3.67 -37.43 -10.86
CA MET A 10 3.08 -36.10 -11.05
C MET A 10 2.12 -35.73 -9.91
N ARG A 11 1.32 -36.69 -9.41
CA ARG A 11 0.39 -36.49 -8.29
C ARG A 11 1.07 -36.48 -6.92
N GLY A 12 2.21 -37.14 -6.79
CA GLY A 12 2.97 -37.23 -5.54
C GLY A 12 3.83 -36.00 -5.25
N ARG A 13 4.06 -35.13 -6.25
CA ARG A 13 4.73 -33.85 -6.02
C ARG A 13 3.76 -32.88 -5.34
N PRO A 14 4.15 -32.23 -4.23
CA PRO A 14 3.36 -31.15 -3.69
C PRO A 14 3.22 -30.07 -4.77
N TYR A 15 2.01 -29.53 -4.92
CA TYR A 15 1.74 -28.45 -5.86
C TYR A 15 2.59 -27.24 -5.47
N GLN A 16 3.55 -26.87 -6.32
CA GLN A 16 4.50 -25.80 -6.04
C GLN A 16 4.71 -24.98 -7.31
N ASP A 17 4.01 -23.85 -7.38
CA ASP A 17 4.27 -22.83 -8.39
C ASP A 17 5.65 -22.20 -8.17
N ARG A 18 6.21 -21.58 -9.23
CA ARG A 18 7.45 -20.82 -9.12
C ARG A 18 7.26 -19.66 -8.14
N GLU A 19 8.28 -19.38 -7.33
CA GLU A 19 8.21 -18.34 -6.28
C GLU A 19 7.83 -16.96 -6.83
N ASP A 20 8.35 -16.60 -8.01
CA ASP A 20 8.05 -15.34 -8.69
C ASP A 20 6.57 -15.18 -9.11
N LEU A 21 5.84 -16.29 -9.21
CA LEU A 21 4.42 -16.31 -9.59
C LEU A 21 3.50 -16.31 -8.36
N LEU A 22 4.06 -16.46 -7.15
CA LEU A 22 3.26 -16.51 -5.95
C LEU A 22 2.83 -15.09 -5.55
N PRO A 23 1.54 -14.88 -5.22
CA PRO A 23 1.09 -13.61 -4.72
C PRO A 23 1.75 -13.31 -3.37
N VAL A 24 2.28 -12.10 -3.22
CA VAL A 24 2.86 -11.62 -1.97
C VAL A 24 1.82 -10.83 -1.19
N CYS A 25 1.72 -11.09 0.11
CA CYS A 25 0.89 -10.29 1.00
C CYS A 25 1.59 -9.00 1.38
N PHE A 26 1.05 -7.86 0.96
CA PHE A 26 1.58 -6.53 1.32
C PHE A 26 1.33 -6.11 2.78
N ARG A 27 0.62 -6.94 3.55
CA ARG A 27 0.50 -6.79 4.99
C ARG A 27 1.69 -7.44 5.72
N CYS A 28 1.98 -8.72 5.46
CA CYS A 28 2.98 -9.48 6.22
C CYS A 28 4.22 -9.93 5.42
N GLY A 29 4.33 -9.54 4.16
CA GLY A 29 5.44 -9.89 3.26
C GLY A 29 5.50 -11.37 2.85
N GLN A 30 4.61 -12.22 3.34
CA GLN A 30 4.63 -13.65 3.04
C GLN A 30 4.01 -13.95 1.67
N ALA A 31 4.69 -14.77 0.88
CA ALA A 31 4.13 -15.34 -0.33
C ALA A 31 3.05 -16.39 0.03
N SER A 32 1.88 -16.32 -0.60
CA SER A 32 0.86 -17.35 -0.44
C SER A 32 1.14 -18.54 -1.33
N VAL A 33 1.47 -19.67 -0.71
CA VAL A 33 1.59 -20.97 -1.38
C VAL A 33 0.20 -21.62 -1.41
N GLY A 34 -0.42 -21.67 -2.59
CA GLY A 34 -1.73 -22.26 -2.80
C GLY A 34 -2.92 -21.37 -2.36
N LEU A 35 -4.13 -21.84 -2.69
CA LEU A 35 -5.38 -21.13 -2.36
C LEU A 35 -5.69 -21.24 -0.88
N SER A 36 -6.00 -20.10 -0.25
CA SER A 36 -6.49 -20.10 1.13
C SER A 36 -7.85 -20.79 1.22
N PRO A 37 -8.11 -21.59 2.27
CA PRO A 37 -9.45 -22.13 2.53
C PRO A 37 -10.49 -21.01 2.77
N HIS A 38 -10.04 -19.78 3.04
CA HIS A 38 -10.88 -18.61 3.25
C HIS A 38 -11.05 -17.73 2.00
N GLY A 39 -10.66 -18.21 0.81
CA GLY A 39 -10.79 -17.51 -0.47
C GLY A 39 -9.55 -16.71 -0.87
N ASP A 40 -9.74 -15.52 -1.46
CA ASP A 40 -8.64 -14.66 -1.91
C ASP A 40 -8.03 -13.86 -0.76
N ARG A 41 -7.36 -14.58 0.15
CA ARG A 41 -6.78 -14.05 1.40
C ARG A 41 -5.40 -14.64 1.65
N CYS A 42 -4.56 -13.90 2.37
CA CYS A 42 -3.28 -14.41 2.84
C CYS A 42 -3.46 -15.60 3.80
N ASN A 43 -2.67 -16.66 3.63
CA ASN A 43 -2.69 -17.85 4.50
C ASN A 43 -2.17 -17.58 5.93
N ASN A 44 -1.43 -16.48 6.15
CA ASN A 44 -0.84 -16.17 7.45
C ASN A 44 -1.66 -15.14 8.25
N CYS A 45 -1.97 -13.99 7.66
CA CYS A 45 -2.63 -12.87 8.35
C CYS A 45 -4.09 -12.65 7.92
N LEU A 46 -4.63 -13.52 7.05
CA LEU A 46 -5.99 -13.45 6.49
C LEU A 46 -6.34 -12.15 5.77
N HIS A 47 -5.32 -11.34 5.44
CA HIS A 47 -5.47 -10.10 4.71
C HIS A 47 -6.10 -10.37 3.34
N PRO A 48 -7.26 -9.76 3.03
CA PRO A 48 -7.89 -9.90 1.73
C PRO A 48 -7.01 -9.27 0.67
N TYR A 49 -6.74 -10.00 -0.41
CA TYR A 49 -5.99 -9.46 -1.52
C TYR A 49 -6.82 -8.41 -2.26
N VAL A 50 -6.23 -7.23 -2.45
CA VAL A 50 -6.78 -6.21 -3.33
C VAL A 50 -6.09 -6.39 -4.68
N ARG A 51 -6.85 -6.70 -5.73
CA ARG A 51 -6.30 -6.97 -7.07
C ARG A 51 -6.62 -5.86 -8.07
N SER A 52 -5.74 -5.66 -9.05
CA SER A 52 -6.04 -4.89 -10.25
C SER A 52 -7.14 -5.60 -11.03
N LEU A 53 -8.23 -4.92 -11.42
CA LEU A 53 -9.28 -5.56 -12.23
C LEU A 53 -8.95 -5.66 -13.73
N ILE A 54 -7.74 -5.25 -14.14
CA ILE A 54 -7.22 -5.48 -15.50
C ILE A 54 -6.29 -6.69 -15.49
N GLY A 55 -5.15 -6.57 -14.81
CA GLY A 55 -4.11 -7.62 -14.77
C GLY A 55 -4.36 -8.74 -13.75
N TYR A 56 -5.29 -8.56 -12.80
CA TYR A 56 -5.51 -9.47 -11.65
C TYR A 56 -4.30 -9.65 -10.71
N ASP A 57 -3.27 -8.82 -10.86
CA ASP A 57 -2.14 -8.73 -9.95
C ASP A 57 -2.54 -8.16 -8.58
N VAL A 58 -1.84 -8.59 -7.53
CA VAL A 58 -2.07 -8.09 -6.17
C VAL A 58 -1.47 -6.69 -6.04
N LEU A 59 -2.29 -5.74 -5.61
CA LEU A 59 -1.90 -4.35 -5.37
C LEU A 59 -1.42 -4.16 -3.92
N PRO A 60 -0.47 -3.24 -3.69
CA PRO A 60 0.09 -2.94 -2.37
C PRO A 60 -0.84 -2.14 -1.45
N LEU A 61 -2.12 -2.50 -1.41
CA LEU A 61 -3.15 -1.79 -0.65
C LEU A 61 -3.55 -2.56 0.61
N VAL A 62 -3.44 -1.91 1.77
CA VAL A 62 -3.87 -2.47 3.06
C VAL A 62 -5.06 -1.69 3.60
N GLU A 63 -6.15 -2.40 3.91
CA GLU A 63 -7.35 -1.83 4.52
C GLU A 63 -7.10 -1.49 6.00
N PHE A 64 -7.48 -0.29 6.40
CA PHE A 64 -7.53 0.13 7.79
C PHE A 64 -8.92 0.68 8.15
N ALA A 65 -9.29 0.49 9.41
CA ALA A 65 -10.51 1.00 9.99
C ALA A 65 -10.21 2.28 10.77
N ILE A 66 -11.18 3.19 10.85
CA ILE A 66 -11.10 4.35 11.73
C ILE A 66 -11.54 3.92 13.14
N ALA A 67 -10.93 4.48 14.17
CA ALA A 67 -11.38 4.30 15.55
C ALA A 67 -12.82 4.82 15.77
N ASP A 68 -13.58 4.17 16.65
CA ASP A 68 -15.02 4.43 16.87
C ASP A 68 -15.36 5.86 17.34
N GLY A 69 -14.34 6.67 17.70
CA GLY A 69 -14.49 8.07 18.11
C GLY A 69 -14.45 9.10 16.97
N LEU A 70 -14.18 8.70 15.72
CA LEU A 70 -14.13 9.61 14.57
C LEU A 70 -15.19 9.26 13.52
N THR A 71 -15.78 10.30 12.93
CA THR A 71 -16.66 10.15 11.76
C THR A 71 -15.85 9.98 10.48
N ASP A 72 -16.45 9.38 9.46
CA ASP A 72 -15.77 9.10 8.18
C ASP A 72 -15.37 10.43 7.50
N GLU A 73 -16.21 11.46 7.61
CA GLU A 73 -15.99 12.81 7.08
C GLU A 73 -14.87 13.56 7.82
N GLU A 74 -14.78 13.40 9.15
CA GLU A 74 -13.68 13.97 9.93
C GLU A 74 -12.35 13.33 9.56
N ALA A 75 -12.32 12.00 9.39
CA ALA A 75 -11.13 11.28 8.98
C ALA A 75 -10.67 11.72 7.58
N GLU A 76 -11.58 11.88 6.62
CA GLU A 76 -11.25 12.47 5.31
C GLU A 76 -10.66 13.87 5.44
N ARG A 77 -11.28 14.75 6.25
CA ARG A 77 -10.74 16.10 6.47
C ARG A 77 -9.34 16.07 7.07
N ILE A 78 -9.08 15.18 8.02
CA ILE A 78 -7.76 15.00 8.63
C ILE A 78 -6.76 14.50 7.61
N LEU A 79 -7.13 13.57 6.73
CA LEU A 79 -6.25 13.05 5.69
C LEU A 79 -5.92 14.12 4.63
N LEU A 80 -6.91 14.91 4.21
CA LEU A 80 -6.72 16.02 3.27
C LEU A 80 -5.90 17.18 3.86
N THR A 81 -6.08 17.47 5.15
CA THR A 81 -5.38 18.59 5.82
C THR A 81 -4.03 18.16 6.42
N GLY A 82 -3.90 16.89 6.78
CA GLY A 82 -2.83 16.32 7.60
C GLY A 82 -1.62 15.81 6.84
N GLY A 83 -1.66 15.73 5.50
CA GLY A 83 -0.55 15.24 4.66
C GLY A 83 0.73 16.09 4.69
N GLY A 84 0.72 17.22 5.40
CA GLY A 84 1.91 18.00 5.72
C GLY A 84 2.64 17.43 6.93
N GLY A 85 3.27 16.27 6.77
CA GLY A 85 4.36 15.88 7.68
C GLY A 85 5.24 17.11 7.89
N LYS A 86 5.43 17.53 9.15
CA LYS A 86 6.21 18.73 9.51
C LYS A 86 7.38 18.82 8.54
N LYS A 87 7.39 19.85 7.68
CA LYS A 87 8.59 20.18 6.92
C LYS A 87 9.69 20.19 7.97
N SER A 88 10.61 19.21 7.91
CA SER A 88 11.87 19.38 8.59
C SER A 88 12.32 20.76 8.19
N ALA A 89 12.55 21.62 9.17
CA ALA A 89 13.03 22.96 8.95
C ALA A 89 14.46 22.85 8.40
N ARG A 90 14.61 22.40 7.16
CA ARG A 90 15.84 22.47 6.39
C ARG A 90 15.76 23.71 5.53
N ALA A 91 15.69 24.84 6.22
CA ALA A 91 16.03 26.13 5.68
C ALA A 91 17.17 26.67 6.54
N LYS A 92 18.29 27.01 5.87
CA LYS A 92 19.54 27.59 6.36
C LYS A 92 20.56 26.59 6.92
N ASP A 93 21.37 26.01 6.03
CA ASP A 93 22.82 26.26 6.09
C ASP A 93 23.49 25.77 4.80
N TRP A 94 23.82 26.69 3.90
CA TRP A 94 24.65 26.44 2.72
C TRP A 94 25.72 27.53 2.72
N GLU A 95 26.95 27.20 3.13
CA GLU A 95 28.09 28.10 3.00
C GLU A 95 28.84 27.79 1.70
N GLU A 96 28.76 28.72 0.75
CA GLU A 96 29.57 28.71 -0.46
C GLU A 96 30.89 29.45 -0.17
N ARG A 97 32.01 28.72 -0.08
CA ARG A 97 33.33 29.32 0.13
C ARG A 97 34.07 29.40 -1.21
N ARG A 98 34.26 30.61 -1.71
CA ARG A 98 35.04 30.88 -2.92
C ARG A 98 36.45 31.28 -2.55
N ASP A 99 37.41 30.40 -2.83
CA ASP A 99 38.83 30.74 -2.78
C ASP A 99 39.49 30.24 -4.08
N GLY A 100 40.06 31.15 -4.86
CA GLY A 100 41.00 30.84 -5.93
C GLY A 100 40.52 29.95 -7.09
N GLY A 101 39.53 30.41 -7.88
CA GLY A 101 39.34 29.98 -9.27
C GLY A 101 38.88 28.53 -9.53
N ALA A 102 38.64 27.73 -8.50
CA ALA A 102 38.04 26.41 -8.60
C ALA A 102 36.84 26.30 -7.64
N GLU A 103 35.68 25.88 -8.16
CA GLU A 103 34.51 25.59 -7.34
C GLU A 103 34.68 24.22 -6.67
N VAL A 104 34.83 24.22 -5.35
CA VAL A 104 34.96 22.98 -4.55
C VAL A 104 33.71 22.85 -3.69
N MET A 105 32.91 21.81 -3.94
CA MET A 105 31.78 21.43 -3.10
C MET A 105 32.29 20.57 -1.94
N THR A 106 32.31 21.11 -0.71
CA THR A 106 32.69 20.36 0.49
C THR A 106 31.44 19.75 1.13
N PHE A 107 31.35 18.42 1.16
CA PHE A 107 30.40 17.71 2.00
C PHE A 107 30.99 17.62 3.41
N ASN A 108 30.27 18.10 4.43
CA ASN A 108 30.67 17.87 5.82
C ASN A 108 30.62 16.37 6.12
N ASP A 109 31.72 15.81 6.63
CA ASP A 109 31.88 14.38 6.93
C ASP A 109 30.83 13.85 7.93
N GLU A 110 30.23 14.70 8.78
CA GLU A 110 29.13 14.31 9.68
C GLU A 110 27.81 14.01 8.96
N LEU A 111 27.62 14.52 7.73
CA LEU A 111 26.46 14.18 6.89
C LEU A 111 26.66 12.84 6.17
N VAL A 112 27.92 12.42 6.02
CA VAL A 112 28.27 11.16 5.37
C VAL A 112 27.96 10.00 6.31
N ASP A 113 28.18 10.14 7.63
CA ASP A 113 27.76 9.12 8.61
C ASP A 113 26.23 8.97 8.69
N ALA A 114 25.47 10.07 8.59
CA ALA A 114 24.01 10.02 8.53
C ALA A 114 23.49 9.46 7.19
N ALA A 115 24.23 9.66 6.09
CA ALA A 115 23.92 9.08 4.80
C ALA A 115 24.30 7.58 4.75
N ILE A 116 25.44 7.18 5.30
CA ILE A 116 25.88 5.78 5.38
C ILE A 116 24.98 4.95 6.30
N ALA A 117 24.50 5.54 7.40
CA ALA A 117 23.43 4.96 8.23
C ALA A 117 22.03 4.96 7.56
N GLY A 118 21.93 5.47 6.33
CA GLY A 118 20.76 5.34 5.45
C GLY A 118 21.05 4.58 4.15
N ILE A 119 22.26 4.02 3.99
CA ILE A 119 22.69 3.24 2.80
C ILE A 119 22.72 1.73 3.10
N ASP A 120 22.44 1.30 4.33
CA ASP A 120 22.09 -0.09 4.65
C ASP A 120 20.62 -0.42 4.26
N GLY A 121 20.35 -0.37 2.96
CA GLY A 121 19.58 -1.39 2.26
C GLY A 121 18.19 -1.78 2.81
N SER A 122 17.42 -0.87 3.40
CA SER A 122 16.03 -1.14 3.82
C SER A 122 15.11 0.08 3.70
N SER A 123 14.83 0.48 2.47
CA SER A 123 13.49 0.94 2.10
C SER A 123 13.19 0.39 0.71
N PRO A 124 12.24 -0.55 0.63
CA PRO A 124 10.84 -0.15 0.52
C PRO A 124 9.92 -1.01 1.42
N GLY A 125 9.14 -0.38 2.30
CA GLY A 125 8.12 -1.08 3.09
C GLY A 125 8.60 -1.86 4.33
N GLY A 126 9.81 -1.59 4.84
CA GLY A 126 10.37 -2.29 6.00
C GLY A 126 10.06 -1.60 7.32
N GLY A 127 8.97 -1.98 7.98
CA GLY A 127 8.76 -1.71 9.40
C GLY A 127 9.75 -2.50 10.25
N GLY A 128 11.00 -2.02 10.34
CA GLY A 128 11.95 -2.50 11.35
C GLY A 128 11.47 -2.12 12.76
N PRO A 129 11.96 -2.81 13.82
CA PRO A 129 11.55 -2.63 15.22
C PRO A 129 12.02 -1.30 15.86
N GLY A 130 11.92 -0.20 15.12
CA GLY A 130 12.27 1.16 15.51
C GLY A 130 11.69 2.24 14.59
N SER A 131 10.81 1.92 13.62
CA SER A 131 10.16 2.95 12.82
C SER A 131 9.18 3.77 13.68
N SER A 132 9.24 5.10 13.57
CA SER A 132 8.38 6.02 14.33
C SER A 132 6.93 6.06 13.85
N ASP A 133 6.57 5.26 12.84
CA ASP A 133 5.22 5.22 12.25
C ASP A 133 4.30 4.35 13.14
N PRO A 134 3.28 4.93 13.79
CA PRO A 134 2.35 4.20 14.64
C PRO A 134 1.60 3.09 13.88
N PHE A 135 1.39 3.25 12.57
CA PHE A 135 0.76 2.24 11.73
C PHE A 135 1.63 0.98 11.60
N ALA A 136 2.95 1.14 11.44
CA ALA A 136 3.89 0.02 11.36
C ALA A 136 4.01 -0.73 12.70
N ARG A 137 3.91 -0.01 13.83
CA ARG A 137 3.91 -0.64 15.17
C ARG A 137 2.67 -1.50 15.39
N GLN A 138 1.51 -1.03 14.97
CA GLN A 138 0.27 -1.79 15.08
C GLN A 138 0.24 -2.99 14.13
N LEU A 139 0.86 -2.87 12.96
CA LEU A 139 1.05 -3.99 12.04
C LEU A 139 1.83 -5.14 12.70
N VAL A 140 2.99 -4.84 13.31
CA VAL A 140 3.80 -5.83 14.04
C VAL A 140 3.03 -6.43 15.21
N GLN A 141 2.27 -5.62 15.95
CA GLN A 141 1.47 -6.11 17.07
C GLN A 141 0.39 -7.12 16.62
N LEU A 142 -0.26 -6.87 15.47
CA LEU A 142 -1.28 -7.77 14.93
C LEU A 142 -0.67 -9.05 14.34
N GLU A 143 0.59 -9.02 13.90
CA GLU A 143 1.34 -10.21 13.49
C GLU A 143 1.77 -11.09 14.68
N MET A 144 2.11 -10.46 15.81
CA MET A 144 2.51 -11.13 17.05
C MET A 144 1.32 -11.62 17.88
N ALA A 145 0.15 -11.03 17.70
CA ALA A 145 -1.09 -11.49 18.32
C ALA A 145 -1.42 -12.91 17.83
N ALA A 146 -1.92 -13.77 18.73
CA ALA A 146 -2.27 -15.15 18.43
C ALA A 146 -3.15 -15.21 17.16
N LYS A 147 -2.77 -16.07 16.20
CA LYS A 147 -3.46 -16.24 14.91
C LYS A 147 -4.97 -16.35 15.12
N THR A 148 -5.68 -15.26 14.88
CA THR A 148 -7.14 -15.25 14.93
C THR A 148 -7.67 -15.99 13.72
N GLN A 149 -8.82 -16.66 13.87
CA GLN A 149 -9.50 -17.31 12.75
C GLN A 149 -10.10 -16.33 11.72
N TRP A 150 -10.01 -15.02 11.99
CA TRP A 150 -10.63 -13.97 11.19
C TRP A 150 -9.69 -12.75 11.06
N TYR A 151 -9.88 -12.00 9.97
CA TYR A 151 -9.07 -10.83 9.62
C TYR A 151 -9.43 -9.62 10.49
N GLN A 152 -8.43 -9.05 11.16
CA GLN A 152 -8.53 -7.79 11.88
C GLN A 152 -7.88 -6.64 11.10
N PRO A 153 -8.63 -5.62 10.64
CA PRO A 153 -8.04 -4.43 10.03
C PRO A 153 -7.24 -3.63 11.06
N ILE A 154 -6.31 -2.81 10.59
CA ILE A 154 -5.54 -1.89 11.44
C ILE A 154 -6.48 -0.75 11.84
N THR A 155 -6.60 -0.44 13.13
CA THR A 155 -7.46 0.66 13.60
C THR A 155 -6.63 1.92 13.77
N CYS A 156 -6.91 2.95 12.98
CA CYS A 156 -6.17 4.21 13.01
C CYS A 156 -6.89 5.26 13.86
N ASP A 157 -6.16 5.81 14.84
CA ASP A 157 -6.59 6.98 15.61
C ASP A 157 -6.26 8.29 14.87
N GLU A 158 -6.81 9.41 15.34
CA GLU A 158 -6.56 10.75 14.79
C GLU A 158 -5.06 11.07 14.63
N THR A 159 -4.24 10.69 15.61
CA THR A 159 -2.79 10.94 15.59
C THR A 159 -2.08 10.15 14.50
N MET A 160 -2.58 8.96 14.15
CA MET A 160 -2.06 8.14 13.05
C MET A 160 -2.49 8.74 11.71
N LEU A 161 -3.77 9.11 11.58
CA LEU A 161 -4.32 9.72 10.36
C LEU A 161 -3.55 11.01 9.98
N ARG A 162 -3.14 11.81 10.96
CA ARG A 162 -2.32 13.02 10.75
C ARG A 162 -0.88 12.74 10.28
N GLN A 163 -0.37 11.52 10.47
CA GLN A 163 0.98 11.13 10.03
C GLN A 163 0.96 10.46 8.66
N LEU A 164 -0.21 9.98 8.22
CA LEU A 164 -0.38 9.42 6.90
C LEU A 164 -0.29 10.53 5.85
N LYS A 165 0.42 10.23 4.76
CA LYS A 165 0.43 11.09 3.58
C LYS A 165 -0.88 10.91 2.83
N SER A 166 -1.48 12.01 2.38
CA SER A 166 -2.68 12.00 1.55
C SER A 166 -2.49 11.19 0.27
N ASP A 167 -1.30 11.27 -0.33
CA ASP A 167 -0.99 10.67 -1.63
C ASP A 167 -0.96 9.13 -1.59
N ASP A 168 -0.72 8.56 -0.40
CA ASP A 168 -0.65 7.12 -0.20
C ASP A 168 -1.98 6.53 0.32
N VAL A 169 -3.02 7.34 0.49
CA VAL A 169 -4.29 6.90 1.08
C VAL A 169 -5.44 7.04 0.08
N PHE A 170 -6.23 5.97 -0.02
CA PHE A 170 -7.42 5.91 -0.86
C PHE A 170 -8.67 5.76 0.00
N ILE A 171 -9.69 6.55 -0.32
CA ILE A 171 -10.98 6.56 0.37
C ILE A 171 -12.05 6.03 -0.60
N VAL A 172 -12.61 4.88 -0.29
CA VAL A 172 -13.71 4.28 -1.08
C VAL A 172 -15.04 4.67 -0.46
N LYS A 173 -15.66 5.71 -1.02
CA LYS A 173 -17.01 6.15 -0.70
C LYS A 173 -18.01 5.27 -1.44
N ARG A 174 -18.59 4.28 -0.74
CA ARG A 174 -19.45 3.27 -1.38
C ARG A 174 -20.92 3.56 -1.09
N SER A 175 -21.58 4.29 -2.00
CA SER A 175 -23.03 4.52 -1.95
C SER A 175 -23.73 3.58 -2.94
N TYR A 176 -24.07 2.36 -2.52
CA TYR A 176 -24.81 1.43 -3.39
C TYR A 176 -26.30 1.78 -3.55
N ALA A 177 -26.85 2.60 -2.65
CA ALA A 177 -28.20 3.16 -2.76
C ALA A 177 -28.34 4.41 -1.88
N GLU A 178 -29.13 5.40 -2.32
CA GLU A 178 -29.58 6.50 -1.46
C GLU A 178 -30.29 5.92 -0.23
N GLY A 179 -29.76 6.21 0.97
CA GLY A 179 -30.40 5.84 2.24
C GLY A 179 -29.77 4.68 3.02
N VAL A 180 -28.74 4.00 2.50
CA VAL A 180 -27.96 3.03 3.30
C VAL A 180 -26.57 3.61 3.57
N PRO A 181 -26.31 4.15 4.78
CA PRO A 181 -24.97 4.63 5.14
C PRO A 181 -24.04 3.44 5.33
N LEU A 182 -23.37 3.03 4.26
CA LEU A 182 -22.24 2.11 4.34
C LEU A 182 -21.03 2.91 4.82
N ARG A 183 -20.35 2.38 5.84
CA ARG A 183 -19.07 2.94 6.33
C ARG A 183 -18.07 3.00 5.20
N TRP A 184 -17.30 4.09 5.16
CA TRP A 184 -16.25 4.25 4.15
C TRP A 184 -15.12 3.26 4.40
N LYS A 185 -14.47 2.83 3.33
CA LYS A 185 -13.28 1.98 3.43
C LYS A 185 -12.04 2.77 3.10
N PHE A 186 -11.02 2.61 3.94
CA PHE A 186 -9.76 3.31 3.80
C PHE A 186 -8.67 2.30 3.48
N TYR A 187 -7.85 2.64 2.48
CA TYR A 187 -6.73 1.82 2.04
C TYR A 187 -5.46 2.66 2.06
N ARG A 188 -4.37 2.08 2.53
CA ARG A 188 -3.03 2.68 2.44
C ARG A 188 -2.19 1.92 1.42
N ASN A 189 -1.52 2.65 0.53
CA ASN A 189 -0.47 2.11 -0.32
C ASN A 189 0.80 1.88 0.52
N MET A 190 1.17 0.61 0.67
CA MET A 190 2.36 0.20 1.42
C MET A 190 3.65 0.33 0.59
N VAL A 191 3.53 0.50 -0.73
CA VAL A 191 4.65 0.60 -1.66
C VAL A 191 4.44 1.81 -2.58
N PRO A 192 4.85 3.03 -2.16
CA PRO A 192 4.62 4.26 -2.93
C PRO A 192 5.25 4.27 -4.33
N SER A 193 6.25 3.41 -4.59
CA SER A 193 6.85 3.25 -5.92
C SER A 193 5.91 2.57 -6.92
N VAL A 194 4.89 1.85 -6.45
CA VAL A 194 3.85 1.25 -7.28
C VAL A 194 2.69 2.24 -7.33
N ALA A 195 2.53 2.90 -8.48
CA ALA A 195 1.43 3.83 -8.71
C ALA A 195 0.12 3.07 -8.88
N VAL A 196 -0.86 3.36 -8.01
CA VAL A 196 -2.18 2.76 -7.99
C VAL A 196 -3.22 3.84 -8.23
N SER A 197 -4.22 3.54 -9.07
CA SER A 197 -5.35 4.43 -9.34
C SER A 197 -6.66 3.78 -8.93
N MET A 198 -7.57 4.58 -8.38
CA MET A 198 -8.93 4.17 -8.04
C MET A 198 -9.90 4.71 -9.10
N SER A 199 -10.75 3.84 -9.62
CA SER A 199 -11.84 4.23 -10.52
C SER A 199 -13.05 4.81 -9.77
N PRO A 200 -13.96 5.53 -10.46
CA PRO A 200 -15.18 6.05 -9.84
C PRO A 200 -16.11 4.99 -9.21
N CYS A 201 -15.98 3.72 -9.59
CA CYS A 201 -16.73 2.62 -8.96
C CYS A 201 -16.07 2.01 -7.72
N GLY A 202 -14.93 2.58 -7.27
CA GLY A 202 -14.21 2.13 -6.08
C GLY A 202 -13.38 0.87 -6.31
N HIS A 203 -13.07 0.53 -7.56
CA HIS A 203 -12.12 -0.53 -7.91
C HIS A 203 -10.73 0.04 -8.19
N PHE A 204 -9.70 -0.76 -7.87
CA PHE A 204 -8.30 -0.38 -7.98
C PHE A 204 -7.61 -1.02 -9.18
N PHE A 205 -6.59 -0.32 -9.68
CA PHE A 205 -5.83 -0.67 -10.88
C PHE A 205 -4.40 -0.16 -10.73
N HIS A 206 -3.46 -0.73 -11.48
CA HIS A 206 -2.21 -0.01 -11.75
C HIS A 206 -2.51 1.26 -12.53
N ALA A 207 -1.87 2.37 -12.17
CA ALA A 207 -2.17 3.69 -12.74
C ALA A 207 -2.02 3.69 -14.27
N GLN A 208 -0.92 3.12 -14.78
CA GLN A 208 -0.63 3.04 -16.21
C GLN A 208 -1.67 2.21 -16.98
N GLU A 209 -2.10 1.07 -16.44
CA GLU A 209 -3.12 0.22 -17.08
C GLU A 209 -4.48 0.92 -17.13
N TYR A 210 -4.86 1.58 -16.04
CA TYR A 210 -6.10 2.34 -15.95
C TYR A 210 -6.13 3.50 -16.93
N GLU A 211 -5.06 4.28 -16.99
CA GLU A 211 -4.92 5.41 -17.93
C GLU A 211 -4.99 4.92 -19.38
N PHE A 212 -4.25 3.86 -19.71
CA PHE A 212 -4.25 3.30 -21.05
C PHE A 212 -5.63 2.82 -21.49
N GLU A 213 -6.31 2.01 -20.66
CA GLU A 213 -7.65 1.50 -21.00
C GLU A 213 -8.73 2.59 -21.00
N THR A 214 -8.58 3.60 -20.14
CA THR A 214 -9.48 4.77 -20.13
C THR A 214 -9.30 5.62 -21.38
N LEU A 215 -8.07 5.85 -21.84
CA LEU A 215 -7.79 6.56 -23.08
C LEU A 215 -8.23 5.77 -24.31
N ARG A 216 -8.04 4.46 -24.31
CA ARG A 216 -8.43 3.56 -25.41
C ARG A 216 -9.94 3.50 -25.61
N ASN A 217 -10.70 3.36 -24.52
CA ASN A 217 -12.14 3.14 -24.57
C ASN A 217 -12.97 4.41 -24.30
N GLY A 218 -12.33 5.49 -23.84
CA GLY A 218 -12.97 6.75 -23.45
C GLY A 218 -13.80 6.66 -22.15
N ALA A 219 -13.64 5.58 -21.38
CA ALA A 219 -14.41 5.28 -20.17
C ALA A 219 -13.65 4.33 -19.24
N ALA A 220 -14.00 4.33 -17.96
CA ALA A 220 -13.40 3.44 -16.96
C ALA A 220 -13.62 1.96 -17.33
N PRO A 221 -12.61 1.09 -17.20
CA PRO A 221 -12.61 -0.29 -17.71
C PRO A 221 -13.72 -1.18 -17.13
N PHE A 222 -14.11 -0.96 -15.86
CA PHE A 222 -15.14 -1.77 -15.20
C PHE A 222 -16.53 -1.14 -15.23
N SER A 223 -16.67 0.10 -14.76
CA SER A 223 -17.98 0.77 -14.67
C SER A 223 -18.44 1.45 -15.96
N ARG A 224 -17.57 1.59 -16.96
CA ARG A 224 -17.81 2.37 -18.18
C ARG A 224 -18.25 3.82 -17.92
N GLN A 225 -18.06 4.31 -16.71
CA GLN A 225 -18.28 5.71 -16.37
C GLN A 225 -17.17 6.55 -17.01
N LYS A 226 -17.52 7.73 -17.49
CA LYS A 226 -16.51 8.67 -17.98
C LYS A 226 -15.64 9.09 -16.80
N PRO A 227 -14.31 9.18 -16.96
CA PRO A 227 -13.46 9.74 -15.92
C PRO A 227 -13.96 11.15 -15.59
N ALA A 228 -13.96 11.51 -14.30
CA ALA A 228 -14.27 12.87 -13.88
C ALA A 228 -13.31 13.82 -14.59
N LYS A 229 -13.82 14.95 -15.11
CA LYS A 229 -12.96 15.96 -15.71
C LYS A 229 -12.11 16.58 -14.60
N PRO A 230 -10.83 16.90 -14.85
CA PRO A 230 -10.05 17.68 -13.89
C PRO A 230 -10.73 19.04 -13.72
N GLY A 231 -11.45 19.23 -12.61
CA GLY A 231 -12.23 20.45 -12.32
C GLY A 231 -13.63 20.24 -11.72
N ASP A 232 -14.15 19.01 -11.68
CA ASP A 232 -15.37 18.66 -10.93
C ASP A 232 -14.99 17.90 -9.64
N GLU A 233 -14.42 18.61 -8.66
CA GLU A 233 -14.33 18.21 -7.25
C GLU A 233 -14.95 19.30 -6.37
#